data_AF-A0A841KNV4-F1
#
_entry.id   AF-A0A841KNV4-F1
#
_cell.length_a   1.000
_cell.length_b   1.000
_cell.length_c   1.000
_cell.angle_alpha   90.00
_cell.angle_beta   90.00
_cell.angle_gamma   90.00
#
_symmetry.space_group_name_H-M   'P 1'
#
loop_
_entity.id
_entity.type
_entity.pdbx_description
1 polymer ?
#
loop_
_entity_poly.entity_id
_entity_poly.type
_entity_poly.pdbx_seq_one_letter_code
_entity_poly.pdbx_strand_id
1 'polypeptide(L)'
;MDYIKRINLSLDIRRGEDRRVNDILKVKTHKTAYVIEAILSFEASKQDGLNNNAIKQALREVLGEININIETKNKGIKQEIPEAVFNIFEQI
;
A
#
# COMPACT_ATOMS: atom_id res chain seq x y z
N MET A 1 -35.00 12.30 9.54
CA MET A 1 -34.59 12.14 8.12
C MET A 1 -33.18 12.70 8.01
N ASP A 2 -32.15 11.87 7.93
CA ASP A 2 -30.76 12.33 7.81
C ASP A 2 -29.86 11.31 7.05
N TYR A 3 -30.43 10.64 6.05
CA TYR A 3 -29.73 9.57 5.32
C TYR A 3 -28.74 10.09 4.25
N ILE A 4 -28.78 11.38 3.91
CA ILE A 4 -27.94 11.97 2.87
C ILE A 4 -27.19 13.16 3.45
N LYS A 5 -25.86 13.04 3.55
CA LYS A 5 -24.96 14.16 3.87
C LYS A 5 -24.24 14.62 2.61
N ARG A 6 -24.22 15.93 2.37
CA ARG A 6 -23.48 16.55 1.26
C ARG A 6 -22.15 17.09 1.77
N ILE A 7 -21.08 16.83 1.02
CA ILE A 7 -19.75 17.39 1.26
C ILE A 7 -19.48 18.39 0.14
N ASN A 8 -19.12 19.62 0.50
CA ASN A 8 -18.69 20.62 -0.47
C ASN A 8 -17.18 20.51 -0.66
N LEU A 9 -16.76 20.31 -1.91
CA LEU A 9 -15.35 20.27 -2.31
C LEU A 9 -15.00 21.57 -3.06
N SER A 10 -13.98 22.26 -2.58
CA SER A 10 -13.44 23.47 -3.22
C SER A 10 -12.02 23.16 -3.69
N LEU A 11 -11.71 23.48 -4.94
CA LEU A 11 -10.43 23.19 -5.59
C LEU A 11 -9.75 24.50 -5.97
N ASP A 12 -8.49 24.70 -5.55
CA ASP A 12 -7.71 25.87 -5.98
C ASP A 12 -7.07 25.59 -7.34
N ILE A 13 -7.68 26.06 -8.42
CA ILE A 13 -7.21 25.84 -9.80
C ILE A 13 -5.81 26.39 -10.10
N ARG A 14 -5.23 27.19 -9.21
CA ARG A 14 -3.83 27.64 -9.29
C ARG A 14 -2.87 26.51 -8.92
N ARG A 15 -3.28 25.58 -8.04
CA ARG A 15 -2.53 24.36 -7.73
C ARG A 15 -2.72 23.33 -8.85
N GLY A 16 -1.61 22.81 -9.36
CA GLY A 16 -1.64 21.86 -10.48
C GLY A 16 -2.39 20.56 -10.16
N GLU A 17 -2.29 20.08 -8.92
CA GLU A 17 -2.98 18.88 -8.44
C GLU A 17 -4.50 19.07 -8.41
N ASP A 18 -4.96 20.13 -7.75
CA ASP A 18 -6.38 20.51 -7.67
C ASP A 18 -6.98 20.73 -9.06
N ARG A 19 -6.22 21.33 -9.99
CA ARG A 19 -6.63 21.49 -11.39
C ARG A 19 -6.83 20.13 -12.07
N ARG A 20 -5.87 19.21 -11.91
CA ARG A 20 -5.99 17.84 -12.45
C ARG A 20 -7.20 17.11 -11.89
N VAL A 21 -7.42 17.18 -10.57
CA VAL A 21 -8.62 16.61 -9.92
C VAL A 21 -9.89 17.22 -10.51
N ASN A 22 -9.94 18.55 -10.67
CA ASN A 22 -11.08 19.24 -11.28
C ASN A 22 -11.35 18.74 -12.69
N ASP A 23 -10.32 18.61 -13.54
CA ASP A 23 -10.47 18.16 -14.92
C ASP A 23 -10.93 16.71 -15.01
N ILE A 24 -10.45 15.83 -14.13
CA ILE A 24 -10.95 14.45 -14.00
C ILE A 24 -12.42 14.45 -13.60
N LEU A 25 -12.80 15.22 -12.58
CA LEU A 25 -14.18 15.25 -12.08
C LEU A 25 -15.16 15.83 -13.10
N LYS A 26 -14.74 16.81 -13.92
CA LYS A 26 -15.59 17.41 -14.95
C LYS A 26 -16.15 16.39 -15.94
N VAL A 27 -15.38 15.36 -16.28
CA VAL A 27 -15.77 14.34 -17.27
C VAL A 27 -16.53 13.15 -16.66
N LYS A 28 -16.81 13.15 -15.34
CA LYS A 28 -17.55 12.07 -14.66
C LYS A 28 -19.02 12.43 -14.45
N THR A 29 -19.92 11.55 -14.88
CA THR A 29 -21.37 11.67 -14.68
C THR A 29 -21.76 11.53 -13.20
N HIS A 30 -21.13 10.61 -12.48
CA HIS A 30 -21.44 10.31 -11.07
C HIS A 30 -20.27 10.69 -10.14
N LYS A 31 -20.04 12.00 -9.97
CA LYS A 31 -18.89 12.54 -9.21
C LYS A 31 -18.81 12.03 -7.77
N THR A 32 -19.94 11.95 -7.07
CA THR A 32 -19.97 11.48 -5.67
C THR A 32 -19.51 10.03 -5.56
N ALA A 33 -20.02 9.14 -6.41
CA ALA A 33 -19.60 7.73 -6.40
C ALA A 33 -18.11 7.59 -6.73
N TYR A 34 -17.64 8.32 -7.75
CA TYR A 34 -16.24 8.32 -8.14
C TYR A 34 -15.30 8.78 -7.02
N VAL A 35 -15.66 9.84 -6.28
CA VAL A 35 -14.88 10.34 -5.14
C VAL A 35 -14.87 9.32 -3.99
N ILE A 36 -16.02 8.67 -3.71
CA ILE A 36 -16.11 7.63 -2.68
C ILE A 36 -15.16 6.47 -3.02
N GLU A 37 -15.24 5.95 -4.24
CA GLU A 37 -14.36 4.86 -4.70
C GLU A 37 -12.89 5.24 -4.61
N ALA A 38 -12.52 6.44 -5.08
CA ALA A 38 -11.15 6.92 -5.02
C ALA A 38 -10.60 7.01 -3.58
N ILE A 39 -11.41 7.50 -2.63
CA ILE A 39 -11.02 7.58 -1.22
C ILE A 39 -10.87 6.18 -0.61
N LEU A 40 -11.82 5.27 -0.87
CA LEU A 40 -11.76 3.90 -0.37
C LEU A 40 -10.55 3.14 -0.93
N SER A 41 -10.26 3.28 -2.22
CA SER A 41 -9.07 2.68 -2.84
C SER A 41 -7.77 3.27 -2.28
N PHE A 42 -7.73 4.58 -2.02
CA PHE A 42 -6.57 5.22 -1.41
C PHE A 42 -6.33 4.72 0.02
N GLU A 43 -7.37 4.64 0.85
CA GLU A 43 -7.26 4.11 2.20
C GLU A 43 -6.93 2.61 2.22
N ALA A 44 -7.51 1.82 1.32
CA ALA A 44 -7.12 0.41 1.13
C ALA A 44 -5.65 0.29 0.73
N SER A 45 -5.17 1.10 -0.21
CA SER A 45 -3.75 1.11 -0.62
C SER A 45 -2.78 1.55 0.48
N LYS A 46 -3.24 2.37 1.43
CA LYS A 46 -2.47 2.72 2.64
C LYS A 46 -2.44 1.60 3.66
N GLN A 47 -3.54 0.87 3.81
CA GLN A 47 -3.59 -0.34 4.65
C GLN A 47 -2.76 -1.47 4.05
N ASP A 48 -2.72 -1.55 2.71
CA ASP A 48 -1.84 -2.43 1.93
C ASP A 48 -0.44 -1.87 1.73
N GLY A 49 -0.09 -0.75 2.38
CA GLY A 49 1.25 -0.18 2.36
C GLY A 49 2.22 -1.30 2.70
N LEU A 50 2.90 -1.79 1.64
CA LEU A 50 3.67 -3.04 1.55
C LEU A 50 3.60 -3.79 2.88
N ASN A 51 2.68 -4.74 3.02
CA ASN A 51 2.62 -5.59 4.19
C ASN A 51 3.92 -6.38 4.24
N ASN A 52 4.97 -5.75 4.78
CA ASN A 52 6.34 -6.22 4.80
C ASN A 52 6.38 -7.54 5.55
N ASN A 53 5.44 -7.77 6.46
CA ASN A 53 5.26 -9.06 7.11
C ASN A 53 4.74 -10.13 6.14
N ALA A 54 3.77 -9.83 5.27
CA ALA A 54 3.34 -10.77 4.23
C ALA A 54 4.45 -11.09 3.22
N ILE A 55 5.26 -10.09 2.84
CA ILE A 55 6.41 -10.29 1.94
C ILE A 55 7.53 -11.06 2.63
N LYS A 56 7.86 -10.71 3.89
CA LYS A 56 8.81 -11.44 4.72
C LYS A 56 8.35 -12.90 4.91
N GLN A 57 7.05 -13.13 5.11
CA GLN A 57 6.49 -14.46 5.28
C GLN A 57 6.56 -15.28 3.98
N ALA A 58 6.10 -14.73 2.84
CA ALA A 58 6.19 -15.40 1.55
C ALA A 58 7.64 -15.73 1.16
N LEU A 59 8.58 -14.84 1.47
CA LEU A 59 10.00 -15.09 1.23
C LEU A 59 10.57 -16.16 2.17
N ARG A 60 10.17 -16.18 3.45
CA ARG A 60 10.54 -17.25 4.38
C ARG A 60 10.03 -18.61 3.92
N GLU A 61 8.80 -18.67 3.41
CA GLU A 61 8.19 -19.90 2.88
C GLU A 61 8.99 -20.42 1.67
N VAL A 62 9.27 -19.56 0.68
CA VAL A 62 10.08 -19.93 -0.50
C VAL A 62 11.50 -20.35 -0.12
N LEU A 63 12.15 -19.63 0.82
CA LEU A 63 13.49 -19.99 1.33
C LEU A 63 13.47 -21.35 2.05
N GLY A 64 12.42 -21.65 2.81
CA GLY A 64 12.20 -22.96 3.42
C GLY A 64 12.00 -24.08 2.40
N GLU A 65 11.25 -23.83 1.32
CA GLU A 65 11.04 -24.77 0.22
C GLU A 65 12.34 -25.10 -0.54
N ILE A 66 13.25 -24.13 -0.69
CA ILE A 66 14.58 -24.36 -1.26
C ILE A 66 15.63 -24.81 -0.23
N ASN A 67 15.17 -25.30 0.94
CA ASN A 67 15.98 -25.89 2.01
C ASN A 67 16.96 -24.91 2.71
N ILE A 68 16.70 -23.60 2.63
CA ILE A 68 17.39 -22.58 3.42
C ILE A 68 16.62 -22.42 4.73
N ASN A 69 16.99 -23.20 5.75
CA ASN A 69 16.27 -23.24 7.02
C ASN A 69 16.66 -22.07 7.94
N ILE A 70 15.67 -21.26 8.31
CA ILE A 70 15.81 -19.98 9.05
C ILE A 70 15.75 -20.19 10.58
N GLU A 71 15.39 -21.37 11.06
CA GLU A 71 15.28 -21.63 12.51
C GLU A 71 16.63 -21.91 13.19
N THR A 72 17.06 -20.92 13.97
CA THR A 72 17.86 -20.93 15.21
C THR A 72 19.20 -21.69 15.31
N LYS A 73 20.20 -20.93 15.81
CA LYS A 73 21.26 -21.29 16.77
C LYS A 73 21.68 -22.76 16.86
N ASN A 74 22.66 -23.17 16.05
CA ASN A 74 23.97 -23.69 16.49
C ASN A 74 24.71 -24.44 15.38
N LYS A 75 25.98 -24.04 15.22
CA LYS A 75 27.17 -24.80 14.78
C LYS A 75 27.01 -25.74 13.57
N GLY A 76 27.42 -25.22 12.42
CA GLY A 76 27.87 -26.04 11.29
C GLY A 76 27.43 -25.50 9.95
N ILE A 77 28.01 -24.36 9.54
CA ILE A 77 27.91 -23.80 8.18
C ILE A 77 26.46 -23.62 7.71
N LYS A 78 25.71 -22.75 8.39
CA LYS A 78 24.52 -22.10 7.83
C LYS A 78 25.00 -20.84 7.10
N GLN A 79 24.84 -20.77 5.78
CA GLN A 79 24.82 -19.48 5.10
C GLN A 79 23.52 -18.79 5.52
N GLU A 80 23.57 -18.15 6.68
CA GLU A 80 22.49 -17.29 7.17
C GLU A 80 22.36 -16.11 6.21
N ILE A 81 21.23 -16.01 5.50
CA ILE A 81 20.89 -14.79 4.79
C ILE A 81 20.72 -13.70 5.87
N PRO A 82 21.56 -12.65 5.89
CA PRO A 82 21.52 -11.67 6.95
C PRO A 82 20.15 -11.01 7.01
N GLU A 83 19.65 -10.76 8.23
CA GLU A 83 18.40 -10.01 8.46
C GLU A 83 18.43 -8.63 7.78
N ALA A 84 19.64 -8.09 7.57
CA ALA A 84 19.91 -6.91 6.76
C ALA A 84 19.34 -6.97 5.33
N VAL A 85 19.22 -8.15 4.70
CA VAL A 85 18.59 -8.31 3.37
C VAL A 85 17.10 -7.99 3.42
N PHE A 86 16.41 -8.35 4.51
CA PHE A 86 14.99 -8.04 4.68
C PHE A 86 14.75 -6.57 5.05
N ASN A 87 15.76 -5.90 5.62
CA ASN A 87 15.70 -4.48 5.96
C ASN A 87 15.88 -3.55 4.74
N ILE A 88 16.27 -4.07 3.57
CA ILE A 88 16.36 -3.30 2.33
C ILE A 88 14.98 -2.73 1.94
N PHE A 89 13.90 -3.46 2.23
CA PHE A 89 12.53 -3.03 1.93
C PHE A 89 11.95 -2.02 2.93
N GLU A 90 12.64 -1.76 4.04
CA GLU A 90 12.25 -0.71 5.01
C GLU A 90 12.91 0.64 4.70
N GLN A 91 13.75 0.71 3.66
CA GLN A 91 14.44 1.93 3.21
C GLN A 91 13.87 2.54 1.91
N ILE A 92 12.73 2.03 1.43
CA ILE A 92 11.98 2.53 0.26
C ILE A 92 10.76 3.30 0.76
#